data_AF-A0A927CQW7-F1
#
_entry.id   AF-A0A927CQW7-F1
#
_cell.length_a   1.000
_cell.length_b   1.000
_cell.length_c   1.000
_cell.angle_alpha   90.00
_cell.angle_beta   90.00
_cell.angle_gamma   90.00
#
_symmetry.space_group_name_H-M   'P 1'
#
loop_
_entity.id
_entity.type
_entity.pdbx_description
1 polymer ?
#
loop_
_entity_poly.entity_id
_entity_poly.type
_entity_poly.pdbx_seq_one_letter_code
_entity_poly.pdbx_strand_id
1 'polypeptide(L)'
;MKAPLFRDPVYDGAWERVGIILDQPGTREDDGAIGLHADVVVQGEQAFIFYFTHPGRNEAPSLEGMEGRYESRRSSIQAARLDVVDGVLVCDRNEPFELELLPE
;
A
#
# COMPACT_ATOMS: atom_id res chain seq x y z
N MET A 1 -8.07 -8.10 -1.65
CA MET A 1 -7.33 -9.03 -0.76
C MET A 1 -6.62 -8.16 0.27
N LYS A 2 -6.71 -8.46 1.57
CA LYS A 2 -5.94 -7.72 2.59
C LYS A 2 -4.46 -8.12 2.51
N ALA A 3 -3.53 -7.23 2.83
CA ALA A 3 -2.09 -7.51 2.81
C ALA A 3 -1.58 -7.89 4.22
N PRO A 4 -1.58 -9.18 4.61
CA PRO A 4 -1.09 -9.58 5.92
C PRO A 4 0.43 -9.37 6.03
N LEU A 5 0.88 -8.93 7.19
CA LEU A 5 2.29 -8.85 7.53
C LEU A 5 2.71 -10.07 8.33
N PHE A 6 3.84 -10.64 7.94
CA PHE A 6 4.52 -11.70 8.67
C PHE A 6 5.95 -11.26 8.98
N ARG A 7 6.47 -11.69 10.13
CA ARG A 7 7.81 -11.38 10.61
C ARG A 7 8.52 -12.66 11.03
N ASP A 8 9.81 -12.73 10.78
CA ASP A 8 10.72 -13.73 11.34
C ASP A 8 11.96 -12.99 11.85
N PRO A 9 12.04 -12.67 13.16
CA PRO A 9 13.10 -11.85 13.71
C PRO A 9 14.45 -12.58 13.85
N VAL A 10 14.45 -13.91 13.79
CA VAL A 10 15.64 -14.75 13.98
C VAL A 10 16.09 -15.46 12.70
N TYR A 11 15.32 -15.30 11.61
CA TYR A 11 15.59 -15.84 10.28
C TYR A 11 15.67 -17.37 10.26
N ASP A 12 14.85 -18.04 11.08
CA ASP A 12 14.78 -19.51 11.16
C ASP A 12 13.63 -20.13 10.34
N GLY A 13 12.84 -19.28 9.67
CA GLY A 13 11.68 -19.64 8.87
C GLY A 13 10.37 -19.71 9.67
N ALA A 14 10.37 -19.45 10.98
CA ALA A 14 9.18 -19.43 11.82
C ALA A 14 8.46 -18.07 11.72
N TRP A 15 7.70 -17.89 10.64
CA TRP A 15 6.94 -16.66 10.38
C TRP A 15 5.76 -16.49 11.35
N GLU A 16 5.75 -15.39 12.09
CA GLU A 16 4.61 -14.94 12.90
C GLU A 16 3.80 -13.87 12.19
N ARG A 17 2.48 -13.94 12.31
CA ARG A 17 1.59 -12.92 11.75
C ARG A 17 1.53 -11.72 12.70
N VAL A 18 1.98 -10.56 12.25
CA VAL A 18 2.11 -9.35 13.08
C VAL A 18 1.10 -8.25 12.75
N GLY A 19 0.40 -8.34 11.61
CA GLY A 19 -0.57 -7.31 11.27
C GLY A 19 -1.15 -7.42 9.87
N ILE A 20 -1.72 -6.30 9.41
CA ILE A 20 -2.16 -6.06 8.05
C ILE A 20 -1.70 -4.65 7.69
N ILE A 21 -1.20 -4.45 6.46
CA ILE A 21 -0.80 -3.15 5.94
C ILE A 21 -1.73 -2.72 4.80
N LEU A 22 -1.83 -1.42 4.55
CA LEU A 22 -2.63 -0.82 3.48
C LEU A 22 -4.13 -1.15 3.51
N ASP A 23 -4.68 -1.60 4.64
CA ASP A 23 -6.06 -2.03 4.78
C ASP A 23 -7.03 -0.91 5.19
N GLN A 24 -6.51 0.27 5.51
CA GLN A 24 -7.26 1.50 5.78
C GLN A 24 -7.09 2.47 4.62
N PRO A 25 -8.16 3.18 4.18
CA PRO A 25 -8.08 4.15 3.09
C PRO A 25 -7.18 5.34 3.44
N GLY A 26 -6.54 5.92 2.42
CA GLY A 26 -5.85 7.22 2.53
C GLY A 26 -6.80 8.39 2.23
N THR A 27 -6.29 9.60 2.33
CA THR A 27 -7.02 10.86 2.04
C THR A 27 -6.51 11.58 0.81
N ARG A 28 -5.43 11.09 0.17
CA ARG A 28 -4.87 11.67 -1.05
C ARG A 28 -5.76 11.37 -2.26
N GLU A 29 -5.56 12.14 -3.33
CA GLU A 29 -6.22 11.89 -4.61
C GLU A 29 -6.00 10.43 -5.04
N ASP A 30 -7.10 9.78 -5.44
CA ASP A 30 -7.18 8.37 -5.78
C ASP A 30 -6.80 7.34 -4.69
N ASP A 31 -6.44 7.77 -3.49
CA ASP A 31 -5.94 6.89 -2.43
C ASP A 31 -7.03 6.45 -1.43
N GLY A 32 -8.30 6.80 -1.70
CA GLY A 32 -9.43 6.50 -0.80
C GLY A 32 -9.84 5.03 -0.71
N ALA A 33 -9.16 4.11 -1.41
CA ALA A 33 -9.41 2.67 -1.35
C ALA A 33 -8.40 1.99 -0.42
N ILE A 34 -8.61 0.71 -0.10
CA ILE A 34 -7.50 -0.14 0.37
C ILE A 34 -6.41 -0.23 -0.71
N GLY A 35 -5.15 -0.34 -0.30
CA GLY A 35 -4.04 -0.58 -1.22
C GLY A 35 -4.03 -2.04 -1.69
N LEU A 36 -3.59 -2.25 -2.94
CA LEU A 36 -3.54 -3.54 -3.61
C LEU A 36 -2.18 -3.74 -4.27
N HIS A 37 -1.69 -4.99 -4.29
CA HIS A 37 -0.40 -5.42 -4.84
C HIS A 37 0.73 -4.41 -4.59
N ALA A 38 1.30 -4.49 -3.40
CA ALA A 38 2.38 -3.61 -3.01
C ALA A 38 3.75 -4.21 -3.32
N ASP A 39 4.73 -3.33 -3.53
CA ASP A 39 6.15 -3.64 -3.54
C ASP A 39 6.91 -2.55 -2.75
N VAL A 40 8.11 -2.87 -2.27
CA VAL A 40 8.91 -1.99 -1.41
C VAL A 40 10.27 -1.75 -2.04
N VAL A 41 10.65 -0.47 -2.13
CA VAL A 41 11.97 -0.03 -2.58
C VAL A 41 12.69 0.62 -1.40
N VAL A 42 13.92 0.18 -1.14
CA VAL A 42 14.77 0.74 -0.07
C VAL A 42 15.86 1.60 -0.71
N GLN A 43 16.01 2.83 -0.22
CA GLN A 43 16.98 3.83 -0.68
C GLN A 43 17.77 4.35 0.53
N GLY A 44 18.98 3.82 0.72
CA GLY A 44 19.77 4.13 1.91
C GLY A 44 19.05 3.75 3.20
N GLU A 45 18.71 4.75 4.02
CA GLU A 45 17.98 4.59 5.28
C GLU A 45 16.45 4.73 5.14
N GLN A 46 15.96 5.04 3.93
CA GLN A 46 14.53 5.23 3.66
C GLN A 46 13.95 4.01 2.95
N ALA A 47 12.68 3.70 3.22
CA ALA A 47 11.92 2.72 2.47
C ALA A 47 10.61 3.35 1.96
N PHE A 48 10.25 2.99 0.73
CA PHE A 48 9.03 3.45 0.08
C PHE A 48 8.20 2.24 -0.34
N ILE A 49 6.92 2.27 -0.02
CA ILE A 49 5.96 1.28 -0.48
C ILE A 49 5.17 1.83 -1.65
N PHE A 50 5.17 1.09 -2.76
CA PHE A 50 4.38 1.38 -3.95
C PHE A 50 3.24 0.38 -4.03
N TYR A 51 2.04 0.86 -4.30
CA TYR A 51 0.85 0.00 -4.40
C TYR A 51 -0.15 0.64 -5.36
N PHE A 52 -1.15 -0.11 -5.81
CA PHE A 52 -2.23 0.48 -6.60
C PHE A 52 -3.55 0.54 -5.84
N THR A 53 -4.41 1.48 -6.25
CA THR A 53 -5.80 1.57 -5.84
C THR A 53 -6.71 1.52 -7.06
N HIS A 54 -8.00 1.23 -6.85
CA HIS A 54 -9.05 1.40 -7.85
C HIS A 54 -9.98 2.55 -7.42
N PRO A 55 -9.63 3.82 -7.70
CA PRO A 55 -10.35 4.97 -7.17
C PRO A 55 -11.82 5.00 -7.60
N GLY A 56 -12.10 4.61 -8.85
CA GLY A 56 -13.48 4.55 -9.38
C GLY A 56 -14.36 3.48 -8.73
N ARG A 57 -13.80 2.55 -7.95
CA ARG A 57 -14.57 1.54 -7.19
C ARG A 57 -14.98 2.00 -5.80
N ASN A 58 -14.45 3.13 -5.31
CA ASN A 58 -14.83 3.68 -4.00
C ASN A 58 -16.13 4.51 -4.06
N GLU A 59 -16.41 5.10 -5.22
CA GLU A 59 -17.60 5.97 -5.40
C GLU A 59 -18.88 5.17 -5.65
N ALA A 60 -18.77 3.89 -6.03
CA ALA A 60 -19.90 3.06 -6.39
C ALA A 60 -20.26 2.08 -5.26
N PRO A 61 -21.51 2.09 -4.75
CA PRO A 61 -21.97 1.12 -3.76
C PRO A 61 -22.01 -0.32 -4.31
N SER A 62 -21.95 -0.48 -5.64
CA SER A 62 -21.86 -1.76 -6.35
C SER A 62 -21.07 -1.62 -7.65
N LEU A 63 -20.33 -2.66 -8.03
CA LEU A 63 -19.70 -2.74 -9.37
C LEU A 63 -20.71 -3.07 -10.49
N GLU A 64 -21.97 -3.35 -10.14
CA GLU A 64 -23.04 -3.61 -11.11
C GLU A 64 -23.22 -2.43 -12.06
N GLY A 65 -23.24 -2.72 -13.37
CA GLY A 65 -23.37 -1.71 -14.42
C GLY A 65 -22.09 -0.89 -14.70
N MET A 66 -20.98 -1.15 -14.00
CA MET A 66 -19.67 -0.56 -14.29
C MET A 66 -18.81 -1.40 -15.25
N GLU A 67 -19.30 -2.57 -15.65
CA GLU A 67 -18.63 -3.45 -16.59
C GLU A 67 -18.36 -2.73 -17.92
N GLY A 68 -17.11 -2.84 -18.41
CA GLY A 68 -16.68 -2.18 -19.64
C GLY A 68 -16.43 -0.67 -19.53
N ARG A 69 -16.75 -0.02 -18.41
CA ARG A 69 -16.42 1.40 -18.17
C ARG A 69 -14.96 1.57 -17.77
N TYR A 70 -14.41 2.76 -18.01
CA TYR A 70 -13.04 3.10 -17.65
C TYR A 70 -12.84 3.06 -16.12
N GLU A 71 -13.79 3.57 -15.36
CA GLU A 71 -13.73 3.76 -13.91
C GLU A 71 -13.59 2.42 -13.16
N SER A 72 -14.16 1.33 -13.68
CA SER A 72 -14.03 0.00 -13.07
C SER A 72 -12.66 -0.63 -13.25
N ARG A 73 -11.89 -0.13 -14.22
CA ARG A 73 -10.54 -0.62 -14.59
C ARG A 73 -9.44 0.38 -14.26
N ARG A 74 -9.78 1.65 -13.99
CA ARG A 74 -8.82 2.68 -13.63
C ARG A 74 -8.05 2.23 -12.39
N SER A 75 -6.73 2.23 -12.52
CA SER A 75 -5.80 1.98 -11.43
C SER A 75 -4.90 3.20 -11.28
N SER A 76 -4.65 3.60 -10.04
CA SER A 76 -3.70 4.65 -9.73
C SER A 76 -2.59 4.05 -8.86
N ILE A 77 -1.33 4.30 -9.24
CA ILE A 77 -0.18 3.93 -8.42
C ILE A 77 0.02 5.01 -7.38
N GLN A 78 0.23 4.58 -6.15
CA GLN A 78 0.42 5.41 -4.97
C GLN A 78 1.77 5.05 -4.35
N ALA A 79 2.36 6.02 -3.66
CA ALA A 79 3.60 5.83 -2.91
C ALA A 79 3.44 6.40 -1.49
N ALA A 80 4.08 5.77 -0.53
CA ALA A 80 4.17 6.27 0.84
C ALA A 80 5.53 5.88 1.44
N ARG A 81 5.98 6.62 2.46
CA ARG A 81 7.10 6.18 3.28
C ARG A 81 6.68 4.96 4.10
N LEU A 82 7.59 4.01 4.23
CA LEU A 82 7.43 2.80 5.03
C LEU A 82 8.40 2.87 6.20
N ASP A 83 7.87 2.80 7.41
CA ASP A 83 8.64 2.87 8.64
C ASP A 83 8.63 1.53 9.38
N VAL A 84 9.58 1.34 10.29
CA VAL A 84 9.63 0.21 11.20
C VAL A 84 9.50 0.73 12.63
N VAL A 85 8.42 0.36 13.31
CA VAL A 85 8.18 0.71 14.73
C VAL A 85 8.09 -0.58 15.53
N ASP A 86 8.93 -0.72 16.56
CA ASP A 86 9.04 -1.92 17.40
C ASP A 86 9.25 -3.22 16.57
N GLY A 87 9.93 -3.09 15.43
CA GLY A 87 10.20 -4.18 14.49
C GLY A 87 9.01 -4.61 13.64
N VAL A 88 7.95 -3.81 13.56
CA VAL A 88 6.78 -4.02 12.69
C VAL A 88 6.74 -2.94 11.62
N LEU A 89 6.42 -3.33 10.38
CA LEU A 89 6.23 -2.38 9.28
C LEU A 89 4.97 -1.54 9.50
N VAL A 90 5.11 -0.22 9.40
CA VAL A 90 4.04 0.78 9.54
C VAL A 90 4.07 1.70 8.34
N CYS A 91 2.89 2.04 7.83
CA CYS A 91 2.74 2.95 6.68
C CYS A 91 1.62 3.94 6.99
N ASP A 92 1.99 5.19 7.29
CA ASP A 92 1.04 6.29 7.26
C ASP A 92 0.89 6.78 5.81
N ARG A 93 -0.23 6.42 5.18
CA ARG A 93 -0.53 6.80 3.80
C ARG A 93 -0.81 8.30 3.64
N ASN A 94 -0.95 9.07 4.71
CA ASN A 94 -1.25 10.50 4.61
C ASN A 94 -0.06 11.37 5.02
N GLU A 95 1.00 10.77 5.55
CA GLU A 95 2.21 11.50 5.90
C GLU A 95 2.81 12.15 4.65
N PRO A 96 3.06 13.47 4.66
CA PRO A 96 3.84 14.11 3.62
C PRO A 96 5.28 13.59 3.62
N PHE A 97 5.80 13.23 2.45
CA PHE A 97 7.15 12.74 2.29
C PHE A 97 7.73 13.23 0.96
N GLU A 98 9.06 13.26 0.86
CA GLU A 98 9.76 13.45 -0.40
C GLU A 98 10.13 12.08 -0.97
N LEU A 99 9.80 11.84 -2.24
CA LEU A 99 10.13 10.59 -2.91
C LEU A 99 11.53 10.70 -3.54
N GLU A 100 12.53 10.27 -2.80
CA GLU A 100 13.94 10.27 -3.23
C GLU A 100 14.33 8.89 -3.79
N LEU A 101 14.25 8.73 -5.11
CA LEU A 101 14.73 7.52 -5.81
C LEU A 101 16.05 7.83 -6.51
N LEU A 102 17.12 7.17 -6.07
CA LEU A 102 18.42 7.27 -6.72
C LEU A 102 18.51 6.27 -7.88
N PRO A 103 19.17 6.63 -9.00
CA PRO A 103 19.46 5.67 -10.06
C PRO A 103 20.40 4.57 -9.55
N GLU A 104 20.23 3.37 -10.09
CA GLU A 104 21.13 2.22 -9.87
C GLU A 104 22.49 2.39 -10.56
#